data_AF-A0A087W2E6-F1
#
_entry.id   AF-A0A087W2E6-F1
#
_cell.length_a   1.000
_cell.length_b   1.000
_cell.length_c   1.000
_cell.angle_alpha   90.00
_cell.angle_beta   90.00
_cell.angle_gamma   90.00
#
_symmetry.space_group_name_H-M   'P 1'
#
loop_
_entity.id
_entity.type
_entity.pdbx_description
1 polymer ?
#
loop_
_entity_poly.entity_id
_entity_poly.type
_entity_poly.pdbx_seq_one_letter_code
_entity_poly.pdbx_strand_id
1 'polypeptide(L)'
;MQCLQDEDTCLTNISYTVPPYWEPFGDRKHFLWKSCTTAAACEAERKRAGSECMREWYMDWRCVECCQGELCNYYATLESSILLPNFWISAFTTLFVLYNIMLNKCT
;
A
#
# COMPACT_ATOMS: atom_id res chain seq x y z
N MET A 1 2.22 -2.16 20.31
CA MET A 1 1.45 -1.04 20.86
C MET A 1 0.01 -1.23 20.43
N GLN A 2 -0.95 -0.97 21.32
CA GLN A 2 -2.37 -1.04 20.98
C GLN A 2 -2.85 0.38 20.67
N CYS A 3 -3.66 0.54 19.61
CA CYS A 3 -4.27 1.82 19.27
C CYS A 3 -5.28 2.23 20.35
N LEU A 4 -5.55 3.54 20.44
CA LEU A 4 -6.60 4.08 21.31
C LEU A 4 -7.99 3.71 20.78
N GLN A 5 -9.02 3.80 21.62
CA GLN A 5 -10.40 3.47 21.24
C GLN A 5 -10.94 4.29 20.07
N ASP A 6 -10.44 5.51 19.87
CA ASP A 6 -10.82 6.41 18.78
C ASP A 6 -9.97 6.25 17.51
N GLU A 7 -8.91 5.45 17.57
CA GLU A 7 -8.00 5.22 16.45
C GLU A 7 -8.32 3.90 15.75
N ASP A 8 -8.72 3.97 14.48
CA ASP A 8 -9.19 2.83 13.68
C ASP A 8 -8.24 2.45 12.53
N THR A 9 -7.14 3.18 12.37
CA THR A 9 -6.27 3.10 11.19
C THR A 9 -4.79 3.14 11.59
N CYS A 10 -3.98 2.28 10.99
CA CYS A 10 -2.53 2.35 11.09
C CYS A 10 -1.97 3.26 10.00
N LEU A 11 -1.11 4.19 10.41
CA LEU A 11 -0.37 5.09 9.53
C LEU A 11 1.10 4.69 9.49
N THR A 12 1.67 4.63 8.29
CA THR A 12 3.11 4.53 8.07
C THR A 12 3.57 5.74 7.29
N ASN A 13 4.60 6.41 7.79
CA ASN A 13 5.26 7.51 7.08
C ASN A 13 6.69 7.11 6.79
N ILE A 14 7.05 7.16 5.52
CA ILE A 14 8.40 6.92 5.04
C ILE A 14 8.87 8.15 4.26
N SER A 15 10.06 8.63 4.58
CA SER A 15 10.69 9.73 3.86
C SER A 15 12.12 9.38 3.51
N TYR A 16 12.59 9.96 2.41
CA TYR A 16 13.96 9.88 1.95
C TYR A 16 14.47 11.29 1.79
N THR A 17 15.35 11.71 2.69
CA THR A 17 15.86 13.08 2.75
C THR A 17 17.23 13.10 3.40
N VAL A 18 17.97 14.19 3.20
CA VAL A 18 19.18 14.46 3.98
C VAL A 18 18.78 14.69 5.44
N PRO A 19 19.52 14.16 6.43
CA PRO A 19 19.25 14.39 7.83
C PRO A 19 19.19 15.89 8.18
N PRO A 20 18.35 16.31 9.14
CA PRO A 20 18.18 17.71 9.49
C PRO A 20 19.36 18.30 10.29
N TYR A 21 20.37 17.49 10.62
CA TYR A 21 21.58 17.90 11.31
C TYR A 21 22.76 17.96 10.33
N TRP A 22 23.78 18.77 10.67
CA TRP A 22 24.98 18.85 9.84
C TRP A 22 25.76 17.53 9.87
N GLU A 23 26.03 16.99 8.70
CA GLU A 23 26.85 15.80 8.49
C GLU A 23 27.76 16.07 7.27
N PRO A 24 29.08 15.84 7.37
CA PRO A 24 29.98 16.01 6.23
C PRO A 24 29.59 15.00 5.14
N PHE A 25 29.36 15.49 3.92
CA PHE A 25 28.85 14.68 2.81
C PHE A 25 27.52 13.98 3.14
N GLY A 26 26.58 14.70 3.76
CA GLY A 26 25.28 14.16 4.17
C GLY A 26 24.52 13.49 3.03
N ASP A 27 24.50 12.16 3.04
CA ASP A 27 23.70 11.36 2.13
C ASP A 27 22.24 11.30 2.59
N ARG A 28 21.33 11.13 1.63
CA ARG A 28 19.92 10.90 1.92
C ARG A 28 19.73 9.55 2.63
N LYS A 29 18.91 9.56 3.66
CA LYS A 29 18.60 8.37 4.47
C LYS A 29 17.09 8.16 4.51
N HIS A 30 16.68 6.91 4.69
CA HIS A 30 15.29 6.58 4.92
C HIS A 30 14.93 6.85 6.38
N PHE A 31 13.86 7.61 6.59
CA PHE A 31 13.24 7.81 7.90
C PHE A 31 11.85 7.18 7.87
N LEU A 32 11.61 6.25 8.80
CA LEU A 32 10.37 5.49 8.90
C LEU A 32 9.79 5.65 10.30
N TRP A 33 8.51 6.00 10.37
CA TRP A 33 7.76 5.93 11.62
C TRP A 33 6.34 5.43 11.37
N LYS A 34 5.74 4.89 12.42
CA LYS A 34 4.42 4.26 12.40
C LYS A 34 3.61 4.76 13.58
N SER A 35 2.33 5.01 13.38
CA SER A 35 1.41 5.40 14.45
C SER A 35 0.01 4.82 14.21
N CYS A 36 -0.81 4.86 15.24
CA CYS A 36 -2.25 4.74 15.10
C CYS A 36 -2.85 6.13 14.85
N THR A 37 -4.00 6.19 14.18
CA THR A 37 -4.75 7.44 13.93
C THR A 37 -6.17 7.11 13.46
N THR A 38 -6.97 8.13 13.12
CA THR A 38 -8.28 7.96 12.47
C THR A 38 -8.14 7.84 10.95
N ALA A 39 -9.05 7.12 10.30
CA ALA A 39 -9.07 6.97 8.85
C ALA A 39 -9.07 8.33 8.12
N ALA A 40 -9.83 9.30 8.62
CA ALA A 40 -9.92 10.64 8.06
C ALA A 40 -8.59 11.41 8.15
N ALA A 41 -7.91 11.34 9.31
CA ALA A 41 -6.61 11.98 9.50
C ALA A 41 -5.52 11.32 8.64
N CYS A 42 -5.53 9.98 8.56
CA CYS A 42 -4.58 9.25 7.72
C CYS A 42 -4.71 9.63 6.24
N GLU A 43 -5.94 9.68 5.74
CA GLU A 43 -6.21 10.03 4.34
C GLU A 43 -5.84 11.49 4.02
N ALA A 44 -6.02 12.42 4.97
CA ALA A 44 -5.57 13.79 4.81
C ALA A 44 -4.04 13.88 4.69
N GLU A 45 -3.31 13.17 5.55
CA GLU A 45 -1.84 13.11 5.50
C GLU A 45 -1.34 12.40 4.23
N ARG A 46 -2.02 11.34 3.80
CA ARG A 46 -1.74 10.64 2.53
C ARG A 46 -1.86 11.57 1.34
N LYS A 47 -2.95 12.33 1.26
CA LYS A 47 -3.15 13.32 0.19
C LYS A 47 -2.09 14.42 0.23
N ARG A 48 -1.73 14.90 1.41
CA ARG A 48 -0.69 15.92 1.59
C ARG A 48 0.69 15.43 1.17
N ALA A 49 1.03 14.17 1.45
CA ALA A 49 2.28 13.54 1.03
C ALA A 49 2.27 13.12 -0.45
N GLY A 50 1.10 12.91 -1.05
CA GLY A 50 0.96 12.34 -2.39
C GLY A 50 1.69 13.12 -3.49
N SER A 51 1.81 14.45 -3.37
CA SER A 51 2.57 15.27 -4.33
C SER A 51 4.08 15.06 -4.24
N GLU A 52 4.59 14.60 -3.10
CA GLU A 52 6.00 14.36 -2.80
C GLU A 52 6.36 12.87 -2.86
N CYS A 53 5.39 11.98 -3.10
CA CYS A 53 5.59 10.52 -3.09
C CYS A 53 6.04 10.01 -4.47
N MET A 54 7.15 10.55 -4.97
CA MET A 54 7.86 10.04 -6.13
C MET A 54 9.13 9.40 -5.63
N ARG A 55 9.15 8.06 -5.50
CA ARG A 55 10.25 7.25 -4.92
C ARG A 55 11.51 7.24 -5.80
N GLU A 56 11.95 8.41 -6.24
CA GLU A 56 13.14 8.67 -7.04
C GLU A 56 14.38 8.77 -6.14
N TRP A 57 15.46 8.09 -6.52
CA TRP A 57 16.66 7.97 -5.68
C TRP A 57 17.46 9.28 -5.53
N TYR A 58 17.25 10.26 -6.40
CA TYR A 58 18.00 11.52 -6.43
C TYR A 58 17.22 12.72 -5.90
N MET A 59 15.93 12.54 -5.60
CA MET A 59 15.06 13.58 -5.05
C MET A 59 14.66 13.24 -3.62
N ASP A 60 14.33 14.27 -2.84
CA ASP A 60 13.68 14.07 -1.56
C ASP A 60 12.22 13.69 -1.81
N TRP A 61 11.73 12.71 -1.07
CA TRP A 61 10.35 12.27 -1.18
C TRP A 61 9.80 11.81 0.16
N ARG A 62 8.46 11.85 0.25
CA ARG A 62 7.73 11.40 1.43
C ARG A 62 6.44 10.72 1.00
N CYS A 63 6.23 9.53 1.53
CA CYS A 63 5.03 8.74 1.30
C CYS A 63 4.35 8.44 2.64
N VAL A 64 3.02 8.43 2.61
CA VAL A 64 2.20 8.00 3.74
C VAL A 64 1.31 6.86 3.26
N GLU A 65 1.33 5.75 3.98
CA GLU A 65 0.51 4.56 3.71
C GLU A 65 -0.47 4.34 4.87
N CYS A 66 -1.72 4.08 4.55
CA CYS A 66 -2.81 3.87 5.49
C CYS A 66 -3.37 2.45 5.31
N CYS A 67 -3.56 1.72 6.41
CA CYS A 67 -4.22 0.41 6.38
C CYS A 67 -5.06 0.19 7.65
N GLN A 68 -6.03 -0.70 7.57
CA GLN A 68 -6.90 -1.09 8.69
C GLN A 68 -6.74 -2.58 8.97
N GLY A 69 -6.78 -2.94 10.25
CA GLY A 69 -6.58 -4.31 10.73
C GLY A 69 -5.37 -4.46 11.64
N GLU A 70 -5.28 -5.59 12.34
CA GLU A 70 -4.20 -5.84 13.28
C GLU A 70 -2.86 -6.02 12.55
N LEU A 71 -1.84 -5.26 12.98
CA LEU A 71 -0.48 -5.31 12.43
C LEU A 71 -0.41 -5.18 10.90
N CYS A 72 -1.40 -4.53 10.28
CA CYS A 72 -1.51 -4.42 8.82
C CYS A 72 -0.29 -3.72 8.19
N ASN A 73 0.37 -2.83 8.94
CA ASN A 73 1.59 -2.14 8.53
C ASN A 73 2.85 -2.74 9.16
N TYR A 74 2.91 -4.05 9.36
CA TYR A 74 4.11 -4.74 9.85
C TYR A 74 5.34 -4.43 8.97
N TYR A 75 5.16 -4.43 7.64
CA TYR A 75 6.20 -4.05 6.68
C TYR A 75 6.25 -2.54 6.43
N ALA A 76 7.40 -2.03 5.98
CA ALA A 76 7.61 -0.59 5.76
C ALA A 76 6.84 -0.04 4.55
N THR A 77 6.79 -0.81 3.46
CA THR A 77 5.99 -0.53 2.27
C THR A 77 5.35 -1.82 1.82
N LEU A 78 4.05 -1.79 1.52
CA LEU A 78 3.39 -2.94 0.91
C LEU A 78 3.72 -2.96 -0.59
N GLU A 79 4.38 -4.02 -1.04
CA GLU A 79 4.52 -4.28 -2.47
C GLU A 79 3.14 -4.68 -3.02
N SER A 80 2.69 -4.06 -4.11
CA SER A 80 1.44 -4.49 -4.74
C SER A 80 1.65 -5.87 -5.34
N SER A 81 1.04 -6.89 -4.75
CA SER A 81 1.01 -8.22 -5.36
C SER A 81 0.11 -8.18 -6.58
N ILE A 82 0.70 -8.37 -7.76
CA ILE A 82 -0.05 -8.57 -8.99
C ILE A 82 -0.71 -9.95 -8.89
N LEU A 83 -2.02 -9.98 -8.70
CA LEU A 83 -2.79 -11.22 -8.79
C LEU A 83 -2.83 -11.67 -10.26
N LEU A 84 -1.87 -12.48 -10.66
CA LEU A 84 -1.88 -13.09 -11.98
C LEU A 84 -2.99 -14.15 -12.03
N PRO A 85 -3.89 -14.09 -13.04
CA PRO A 85 -4.91 -15.11 -13.19
C PRO A 85 -4.26 -16.46 -13.47
N ASN A 86 -4.69 -17.48 -12.73
CA ASN A 86 -4.25 -18.85 -12.99
C ASN A 86 -4.87 -19.34 -14.30
N PHE A 87 -4.03 -19.66 -15.28
CA PHE A 87 -4.44 -20.11 -16.62
C PHE A 87 -5.47 -21.26 -16.55
N TRP A 88 -5.23 -22.24 -15.68
CA TRP A 88 -6.12 -23.39 -15.55
C TRP A 88 -7.50 -22.99 -15.04
N ILE A 89 -7.57 -22.11 -14.04
CA ILE A 89 -8.86 -21.62 -13.52
C ILE A 89 -9.63 -20.88 -14.62
N SER A 90 -8.96 -20.05 -15.42
CA SER A 90 -9.60 -19.35 -16.54
C SER A 90 -10.07 -20.30 -17.66
N ALA A 91 -9.31 -21.36 -17.94
CA ALA A 91 -9.68 -22.36 -18.95
C ALA A 91 -10.87 -23.23 -18.50
N PHE A 92 -10.90 -23.67 -17.23
CA PHE A 92 -12.00 -24.49 -16.72
C PHE A 92 -13.32 -23.70 -16.63
N THR A 93 -13.27 -22.44 -16.19
CA THR A 93 -14.46 -21.59 -16.11
C THR A 93 -15.04 -21.29 -17.49
N THR A 94 -14.21 -20.98 -18.48
CA THR A 94 -14.66 -20.73 -19.86
C THR A 94 -15.26 -21.99 -20.50
N LEU A 95 -14.63 -23.15 -20.36
CA LEU A 95 -15.18 -24.43 -20.83
C LEU A 95 -16.52 -24.77 -20.17
N PHE A 96 -16.64 -24.57 -18.86
CA PHE A 96 -17.89 -24.83 -18.14
C PHE A 96 -19.02 -23.92 -18.61
N VAL A 97 -18.77 -22.63 -18.81
CA VAL A 97 -19.76 -21.68 -19.34
C VAL A 97 -20.19 -22.07 -20.75
N LEU A 98 -19.24 -22.41 -21.63
CA LEU A 98 -19.56 -22.87 -22.99
C LEU A 98 -20.39 -24.15 -22.98
N TYR A 99 -20.07 -25.12 -22.13
CA TYR A 99 -20.85 -26.34 -21.98
C TYR A 99 -22.31 -26.06 -21.59
N ASN A 100 -22.54 -25.18 -20.62
CA ASN A 100 -23.88 -24.79 -20.19
C ASN A 100 -24.65 -24.03 -21.29
N ILE A 101 -23.97 -23.16 -22.06
CA ILE A 101 -24.59 -22.45 -23.19
C ILE A 101 -24.99 -23.44 -24.29
N MET A 102 -24.15 -24.43 -24.58
CA MET A 102 -24.44 -25.45 -25.60
C MET A 102 -25.57 -26.38 -25.17
N LEU A 103 -25.66 -26.73 -23.88
CA LEU A 103 -26.81 -27.47 -23.33
C LEU A 103 -28.12 -26.69 -23.44
N ASN A 104 -28.11 -25.40 -23.07
CA ASN A 104 -29.30 -24.54 -23.12
C ASN A 104 -29.76 -24.21 -24.54
N LYS A 105 -28.92 -24.42 -25.57
CA LYS A 105 -29.30 -24.25 -26.98
C LYS A 105 -29.83 -25.54 -27.63
N CYS A 106 -29.77 -26.67 -26.94
CA CYS A 106 -30.24 -27.97 -27.43
C CYS A 106 -31.59 -28.40 -26.80
N THR A 107 -32.24 -27.53 -26.03
CA THR A 107 -33.62 -27.68 -25.52
C THR A 107 -34.50 -26.61 -26.14
#